data_AF-A0A2M7QR63-F1
#
_entry.id   AF-A0A2M7QR63-F1
#
_cell.length_a   1.000
_cell.length_b   1.000
_cell.length_c   1.000
_cell.angle_alpha   90.00
_cell.angle_beta   90.00
_cell.angle_gamma   90.00
#
_symmetry.space_group_name_H-M   'P 1'
#
loop_
_entity.id
_entity.type
_entity.pdbx_description
1 polymer ?
#
loop_
_entity_poly.entity_id
_entity_poly.type
_entity_poly.pdbx_seq_one_letter_code
_entity_poly.pdbx_strand_id
1 'polypeptide(L)' 'PAKLLLDPYARAHAGAFDPLSPLLFGHDPVRGDGFASPADSAPAMPKCVLTAAPPPVPPKERPRTPWAR' A
#
# COMPACT_ATOMS: atom_id res chain seq x y z
N PRO A 1 -11.40 2.29 14.74
CA PRO A 1 -10.93 1.47 13.60
C PRO A 1 -9.60 0.81 13.97
N ALA A 2 -9.49 -0.52 13.86
CA ALA A 2 -8.32 -1.29 14.36
C ALA A 2 -7.28 -1.64 13.27
N LYS A 3 -7.62 -1.41 12.00
CA LYS A 3 -6.75 -1.76 10.87
C LYS A 3 -6.03 -0.54 10.36
N LEU A 4 -4.70 -0.56 10.43
CA LEU A 4 -3.84 0.41 9.78
C LEU A 4 -3.93 0.20 8.27
N LEU A 5 -4.22 1.27 7.53
CA LEU A 5 -4.29 1.28 6.07
C LEU A 5 -3.10 2.03 5.48
N LEU A 6 -2.74 1.69 4.25
CA LEU A 6 -1.73 2.40 3.48
C LEU A 6 -2.37 3.57 2.72
N ASP A 7 -1.62 4.66 2.57
CA ASP A 7 -1.96 5.72 1.64
C ASP A 7 -1.82 5.18 0.19
N PRO A 8 -2.89 5.18 -0.62
CA PRO A 8 -2.83 4.74 -2.01
C PRO A 8 -1.83 5.49 -2.89
N TYR A 9 -1.40 6.69 -2.46
CA TYR A 9 -0.45 7.54 -3.17
C TYR A 9 0.96 7.52 -2.57
N ALA A 10 1.22 6.66 -1.59
CA ALA A 10 2.56 6.49 -1.04
C ALA A 10 3.55 6.06 -2.13
N ARG A 11 4.65 6.80 -2.24
CA ARG A 11 5.70 6.53 -3.24
C ARG A 11 6.73 5.50 -2.77
N ALA A 12 6.74 5.21 -1.47
CA ALA A 12 7.60 4.21 -0.87
C ALA A 12 6.94 3.63 0.40
N HIS A 13 7.32 2.39 0.71
CA HIS A 13 6.88 1.65 1.90
C HIS A 13 8.11 1.14 2.65
N ALA A 14 8.03 1.12 3.99
CA ALA A 14 9.06 0.57 4.87
C ALA A 14 8.50 -0.59 5.69
N GLY A 15 9.23 -1.72 5.69
CA GLY A 15 8.85 -2.95 6.37
C GLY A 15 8.48 -4.07 5.39
N ALA A 16 8.45 -5.30 5.92
CA ALA A 16 7.99 -6.46 5.18
C ALA A 16 6.47 -6.56 5.21
N PHE A 17 5.90 -7.15 4.17
CA PHE A 17 4.48 -7.48 4.11
C PHE A 17 4.33 -9.00 4.13
N ASP A 18 3.77 -9.54 5.22
CA ASP A 18 3.39 -10.94 5.32
C ASP A 18 1.88 -11.09 5.06
N PRO A 19 1.47 -11.51 3.85
CA PRO A 19 0.05 -11.62 3.50
C PRO A 19 -0.69 -12.71 4.28
N LEU A 20 0.01 -13.59 4.99
CA LEU A 20 -0.59 -14.67 5.77
C LEU A 20 -0.87 -14.27 7.23
N SER A 21 -0.44 -13.09 7.66
CA SER A 21 -0.64 -12.64 9.03
C SER A 21 -2.14 -12.44 9.33
N PRO A 22 -2.69 -13.12 10.34
CA PRO A 22 -4.10 -13.00 10.69
C PRO A 22 -4.48 -11.60 11.19
N LEU A 23 -3.49 -10.80 11.62
CA LEU A 23 -3.69 -9.42 12.04
C LEU A 23 -4.19 -8.52 10.90
N LEU A 24 -3.86 -8.86 9.65
CA LEU A 24 -4.23 -8.09 8.46
C LEU A 24 -5.70 -8.25 8.08
N PHE A 25 -6.37 -9.31 8.52
CA PHE A 25 -7.78 -9.52 8.19
C PHE A 25 -8.67 -8.55 8.94
N GLY A 26 -9.51 -7.82 8.19
CA GLY A 26 -10.52 -6.91 8.72
C GLY A 26 -11.66 -7.62 9.45
N HIS A 27 -11.85 -8.91 9.18
CA HIS A 27 -12.86 -9.76 9.79
C HIS A 27 -12.25 -10.81 10.71
N ASP A 28 -13.10 -11.41 11.55
CA ASP A 28 -12.76 -12.52 12.41
C ASP A 28 -12.68 -13.82 11.57
N PRO A 29 -11.50 -14.45 11.44
CA PRO A 29 -11.34 -15.66 10.62
C PRO A 29 -12.05 -16.89 11.20
N VAL A 30 -12.42 -16.87 12.49
CA VAL A 30 -13.13 -17.96 13.18
C VAL A 30 -14.64 -17.76 13.09
N ARG A 31 -15.11 -16.53 13.27
CA ARG A 31 -16.56 -16.20 13.29
C ARG A 31 -17.13 -15.88 11.91
N GLY A 32 -16.28 -15.53 10.95
CA GLY A 32 -16.66 -15.17 9.58
C GLY A 32 -16.61 -13.67 9.29
N ASP A 33 -16.83 -13.33 8.02
CA ASP A 33 -16.70 -11.98 7.45
C ASP A 33 -17.67 -10.94 8.01
N GLY A 34 -18.82 -11.38 8.54
CA GLY A 34 -19.81 -10.52 9.22
C GLY A 34 -19.34 -9.94 10.56
N PHE A 35 -18.21 -10.39 11.10
CA PHE A 35 -17.66 -9.90 12.37
C PHE A 35 -16.35 -9.16 12.14
N ALA A 36 -16.30 -7.88 12.49
CA ALA A 36 -15.07 -7.09 12.42
C ALA A 36 -14.04 -7.55 13.47
N SER A 37 -12.78 -7.71 13.05
CA SER A 37 -11.68 -8.07 13.95
C SER A 37 -11.17 -6.84 14.72
N PRO A 38 -11.10 -6.90 16.07
CA PRO A 38 -10.60 -5.79 16.89
C PRO A 38 -9.06 -5.75 17.00
N ALA A 39 -8.36 -6.75 16.44
CA ALA A 39 -6.91 -6.87 16.56
C ALA A 39 -6.18 -5.74 15.81
N ASP A 40 -5.18 -5.15 16.45
CA ASP A 40 -4.32 -4.14 15.84
C ASP A 40 -3.42 -4.75 14.74
N SER A 41 -3.50 -4.19 13.54
CA SER A 41 -2.68 -4.63 12.40
C SER A 41 -1.36 -3.88 12.28
N ALA A 42 -1.09 -2.85 13.10
CA ALA A 42 0.10 -2.02 12.99
C ALA A 42 1.43 -2.81 13.02
N PRO A 43 1.62 -3.86 13.83
CA PRO A 43 2.88 -4.61 13.82
C PRO A 43 3.14 -5.39 12.52
N ALA A 44 2.07 -5.79 11.82
CA ALA A 44 2.15 -6.59 10.59
C ALA A 44 2.02 -5.77 9.30
N MET A 45 1.63 -4.49 9.39
CA MET A 45 1.42 -3.61 8.25
C MET A 45 2.64 -2.71 8.01
N PRO A 46 3.22 -2.68 6.79
CA PRO A 46 4.30 -1.74 6.45
C PRO A 46 3.85 -0.29 6.61
N LYS A 47 4.79 0.64 6.70
CA LYS A 47 4.52 2.07 6.87
C LYS A 47 4.77 2.82 5.57
N CYS A 48 3.93 3.81 5.28
CA CYS A 48 4.18 4.75 4.19
C CYS A 48 5.36 5.65 4.54
N VAL A 49 6.20 5.95 3.55
CA VAL A 49 7.37 6.82 3.71
C VAL A 49 7.18 8.10 2.91
N LEU A 50 7.44 9.24 3.56
CA LEU A 50 7.50 10.52 2.86
C LEU A 50 8.78 10.57 2.01
N THR A 51 8.62 10.73 0.71
CA THR A 51 9.75 10.84 -0.23
C THR A 51 9.86 12.24 -0.79
N ALA A 52 11.07 12.64 -1.21
CA ALA A 52 11.25 13.84 -2.01
C ALA A 52 10.47 13.74 -3.34
N ALA A 53 10.11 14.89 -3.90
CA ALA A 53 9.53 14.94 -5.23
C ALA A 53 10.54 14.41 -6.26
N PRO A 54 10.12 13.57 -7.23
CA PRO A 54 11.02 13.11 -8.27
C PRO A 54 11.44 14.31 -9.15
N PRO A 55 12.64 14.27 -9.71
CA PRO A 55 13.08 15.31 -10.64
C PRO A 55 12.19 15.33 -11.90
N PRO A 56 12.08 16.48 -12.58
CA PRO A 56 11.38 16.56 -13.85
C PRO A 56 11.99 15.62 -14.89
N VAL A 57 11.14 14.94 -15.67
CA VAL A 57 11.58 14.08 -16.77
C VAL A 57 12.13 14.96 -17.91
N PRO A 58 13.40 14.76 -18.35
CA PRO A 58 14.00 15.54 -19.43
C PRO A 58 13.23 15.41 -20.75
N PRO A 59 13.18 16.47 -21.59
CA PRO A 59 12.51 16.41 -22.90
C PRO A 59 13.04 15.31 -23.82
N LYS A 60 14.33 14.97 -23.72
CA LYS A 60 14.97 13.89 -24.51
C LYS A 60 14.40 12.49 -24.20
N GLU A 61 13.85 12.30 -23.01
CA GLU A 61 13.21 11.05 -22.58
C GLU A 61 11.70 11.01 -22.91
N ARG A 62 11.21 12.04 -23.61
CA ARG A 62 9.82 12.15 -24.09
C ARG A 62 9.79 12.12 -25.61
N PRO A 63 10.02 10.97 -26.27
CA PRO A 63 10.28 10.89 -27.69
C PRO A 63 9.14 11.36 -28.61
N ARG A 64 7.93 11.61 -28.10
CA ARG A 64 6.74 12.08 -28.86
C ARG A 64 6.55 11.32 -30.18
N THR A 65 6.97 10.05 -30.24
CA THR A 65 6.88 9.22 -31.43
C THR A 65 5.40 9.09 -31.79
N PRO A 66 5.01 9.44 -33.04
CA PRO A 66 3.64 9.23 -33.48
C PRO A 66 3.25 7.76 -33.35
N TRP A 67 2.04 7.50 -32.85
CA TRP A 67 1.45 6.16 -32.94
C TRP A 67 1.22 5.84 -34.43
N ALA A 68 1.54 4.61 -34.85
CA ALA A 68 1.25 4.17 -36.22
C ALA A 68 -0.24 4.35 -36.51
N ARG A 69 -0.56 4.88 -37.69
CA ARG A 69 -1.93 4.95 -38.20
C ARG A 69 -2.35 3.61 -38.78
#